data_AF-A0A8B7TUB1-F1
#
_entry.id   AF-A0A8B7TUB1-F1
#
_cell.length_a   1.000
_cell.length_b   1.000
_cell.length_c   1.000
_cell.angle_alpha   90.00
_cell.angle_beta   90.00
_cell.angle_gamma   90.00
#
_symmetry.space_group_name_H-M   'P 1'
#
loop_
_entity.id
_entity.type
_entity.pdbx_description
1 polymer ?
#
loop_
_entity_poly.entity_id
_entity_poly.type
_entity_poly.pdbx_seq_one_letter_code
_entity_poly.pdbx_strand_id
1 'polypeptide(L)'
;MQKQDASSHGFLPSFQHFATQAIHAGQEPEQWNSQAMVPPISLSTTFKQGAPGQHSGFDYSRSGNPTRNCLEKAVAALDGAKYSLAFASGSAATVMITHLLKTGDHIICMDDVYGGTNTYFSNVASEFGLKISFVDCSQTKLLEAAITPETKLVWVETPTNPCLKMIDIEACAHIVHKHGDIILAVDNSFMSAYFQ
;
A
#
# COMPACT_ATOMS: atom_id res chain seq x y z
N MET A 1 6.79 -1.91 33.16
CA MET A 1 6.15 -1.12 32.08
C MET A 1 7.09 0.02 31.73
N GLN A 2 8.08 -0.24 30.87
CA GLN A 2 9.07 0.78 30.47
C GLN A 2 8.37 1.75 29.51
N LYS A 3 8.31 3.03 29.89
CA LYS A 3 7.93 4.11 28.97
C LYS A 3 8.95 4.11 27.84
N GLN A 4 8.50 3.90 26.60
CA GLN A 4 9.31 4.20 25.44
C GLN A 4 9.59 5.71 25.46
N ASP A 5 10.85 6.07 25.51
CA ASP A 5 11.31 7.45 25.50
C ASP A 5 10.82 8.11 24.20
N ALA A 6 9.93 9.08 24.34
CA ALA A 6 9.59 9.97 23.24
C ALA A 6 10.88 10.62 22.71
N SER A 7 11.00 10.77 21.39
CA SER A 7 12.12 11.50 20.81
C SER A 7 12.22 12.90 21.44
N SER A 8 13.42 13.48 21.48
CA SER A 8 13.69 14.79 22.10
C SER A 8 12.85 15.96 21.56
N HIS A 9 12.03 15.73 20.54
CA HIS A 9 11.20 16.71 19.83
C HIS A 9 9.70 16.39 19.86
N GLY A 10 9.25 15.38 20.62
CA GLY A 10 7.82 15.07 20.80
C GLY A 10 7.16 14.23 19.70
N PHE A 11 7.92 13.74 18.72
CA PHE A 11 7.45 12.76 17.73
C PHE A 11 7.69 11.33 18.20
N LEU A 12 7.04 10.37 17.55
CA LEU A 12 7.34 8.94 17.73
C LEU A 12 8.84 8.67 17.53
N PRO A 13 9.42 7.72 18.27
CA PRO A 13 10.78 7.28 18.02
C PRO A 13 10.93 6.77 16.58
N SER A 14 12.08 7.00 15.96
CA SER A 14 12.38 6.46 14.63
C SER A 14 12.28 4.93 14.63
N PHE A 15 11.80 4.36 13.53
CA PHE A 15 11.71 2.91 13.37
C PHE A 15 13.10 2.27 13.46
N GLN A 16 13.26 1.28 14.36
CA GLN A 16 14.53 0.59 14.53
C GLN A 16 14.96 -0.10 13.25
N HIS A 17 16.26 -0.07 12.95
CA HIS A 17 16.88 -0.72 11.78
C HIS A 17 16.44 -0.21 10.39
N PHE A 18 15.62 0.85 10.29
CA PHE A 18 15.10 1.34 9.01
C PHE A 18 16.21 1.55 7.95
N ALA A 19 17.28 2.28 8.30
CA ALA A 19 18.37 2.56 7.36
C ALA A 19 19.11 1.28 6.94
N THR A 20 19.32 0.33 7.86
CA THR A 20 19.94 -0.96 7.56
C THR A 20 19.06 -1.79 6.63
N GLN A 21 17.75 -1.84 6.89
CA GLN A 21 16.80 -2.56 6.05
C GLN A 21 16.68 -1.91 4.66
N ALA A 22 16.68 -0.58 4.56
CA ALA A 22 16.67 0.14 3.29
C ALA A 22 17.85 -0.21 2.39
N ILE A 23 19.01 -0.52 2.99
CA ILE A 23 20.24 -0.86 2.27
C ILE A 23 20.33 -2.36 1.96
N HIS A 24 19.87 -3.24 2.86
CA HIS A 24 20.18 -4.67 2.80
C HIS A 24 19.01 -5.59 2.46
N ALA A 25 17.76 -5.23 2.77
CA ALA A 25 16.63 -6.11 2.58
C ALA A 25 16.42 -6.44 1.09
N GLY A 26 16.42 -7.73 0.75
CA GLY A 26 16.28 -8.18 -0.64
C GLY A 26 17.54 -8.00 -1.49
N GLN A 27 18.64 -7.51 -0.92
CA GLN A 27 19.91 -7.25 -1.61
C GLN A 27 20.97 -8.33 -1.32
N GLU A 28 20.58 -9.48 -0.77
CA GLU A 28 21.51 -10.55 -0.37
C GLU A 28 22.34 -11.04 -1.58
N PRO A 29 23.68 -10.89 -1.57
CA PRO A 29 24.54 -11.26 -2.71
C PRO A 29 24.44 -12.74 -3.11
N GLU A 30 24.11 -13.61 -2.16
CA GLU A 30 23.95 -15.06 -2.35
C GLU A 30 22.78 -15.42 -3.27
N GLN A 31 21.89 -14.48 -3.58
CA GLN A 31 20.85 -14.66 -4.60
C GLN A 31 21.44 -14.80 -6.01
N TRP A 32 22.68 -14.37 -6.24
CA TRP A 32 23.31 -14.29 -7.56
C TRP A 32 24.57 -15.14 -7.63
N ASN A 33 24.72 -15.91 -8.70
CA ASN A 33 25.95 -16.68 -8.95
C ASN A 33 27.22 -15.80 -8.99
N SER A 34 27.08 -14.51 -9.34
CA SER A 34 28.17 -13.54 -9.37
C SER A 34 28.53 -12.96 -8.00
N GLN A 35 27.76 -13.22 -6.95
CA GLN A 35 27.86 -12.54 -5.65
C GLN A 35 27.85 -11.00 -5.77
N ALA A 36 27.06 -10.47 -6.70
CA ALA A 36 26.96 -9.04 -6.90
C ALA A 36 26.35 -8.36 -5.67
N MET A 37 27.01 -7.29 -5.19
CA MET A 37 26.55 -6.49 -4.03
C MET A 37 25.30 -5.65 -4.33
N VAL A 38 25.04 -5.37 -5.60
CA VAL A 38 23.83 -4.69 -6.07
C VAL A 38 23.09 -5.66 -7.00
N PRO A 39 21.77 -5.89 -6.80
CA PRO A 39 21.00 -6.74 -7.69
C PRO A 39 21.11 -6.35 -9.16
N PRO A 40 21.34 -7.31 -10.06
CA PRO A 40 21.34 -7.05 -11.49
C PRO A 40 19.94 -6.67 -11.98
N ILE A 41 19.90 -5.90 -13.08
CA ILE A 41 18.66 -5.58 -13.77
C ILE A 41 18.32 -6.72 -14.72
N SER A 42 17.36 -7.56 -14.33
CA SER A 42 16.90 -8.70 -15.13
C SER A 42 15.78 -8.29 -16.09
N LEU A 43 16.15 -7.93 -17.32
CA LEU A 43 15.21 -7.53 -18.38
C LEU A 43 14.56 -8.70 -19.13
N SER A 44 14.95 -9.95 -18.84
CA SER A 44 14.39 -11.12 -19.51
C SER A 44 12.89 -11.21 -19.26
N THR A 45 12.12 -11.45 -20.32
CA THR A 45 10.67 -11.58 -20.25
C THR A 45 10.22 -12.98 -19.83
N THR A 46 11.02 -14.00 -20.15
CA THR A 46 10.77 -15.40 -19.79
C THR A 46 12.05 -16.07 -19.30
N PHE A 47 11.90 -17.23 -18.66
CA PHE A 47 12.98 -17.97 -18.01
C PHE A 47 12.95 -19.43 -18.44
N LYS A 48 14.13 -20.04 -18.57
CA LYS A 48 14.25 -21.45 -18.94
C LYS A 48 13.55 -22.33 -17.89
N GLN A 49 12.64 -23.18 -18.35
CA GLN A 49 11.96 -24.18 -17.53
C GLN A 49 12.63 -25.55 -17.72
N GLY A 50 12.59 -26.40 -16.69
CA GLY A 50 13.11 -27.77 -16.79
C GLY A 50 12.22 -28.67 -17.63
N ALA A 51 10.90 -28.50 -17.45
CA ALA A 51 9.83 -29.13 -18.21
C ALA A 51 8.57 -28.25 -18.13
N PRO A 52 7.53 -28.49 -18.95
CA PRO A 52 6.25 -27.78 -18.80
C PRO A 52 5.71 -27.89 -17.37
N GLY A 53 5.43 -26.75 -16.73
CA GLY A 53 4.96 -26.68 -15.34
C GLY A 53 6.04 -26.85 -14.27
N GLN A 54 7.32 -26.96 -14.65
CA GLN A 54 8.46 -27.05 -13.74
C GLN A 54 9.39 -25.85 -13.91
N HIS A 55 9.09 -24.76 -13.19
CA HIS A 55 9.92 -23.55 -13.15
C HIS A 55 10.76 -23.47 -11.86
N SER A 56 11.97 -22.93 -11.97
CA SER A 56 12.91 -22.79 -10.84
C SER A 56 12.73 -21.49 -10.04
N GLY A 57 11.54 -20.88 -10.08
CA GLY A 57 11.19 -19.69 -9.31
C GLY A 57 10.55 -18.58 -10.15
N PHE A 58 10.95 -18.44 -11.42
CA PHE A 58 10.36 -17.50 -12.37
C PHE A 58 9.99 -18.20 -13.68
N ASP A 59 8.86 -17.81 -14.26
CA ASP A 59 8.35 -18.31 -15.54
C ASP A 59 8.20 -17.16 -16.56
N TYR A 60 7.56 -16.07 -16.14
CA TYR A 60 7.24 -14.90 -16.94
C TYR A 60 7.32 -13.61 -16.12
N SER A 61 8.00 -12.61 -16.65
CA SER A 61 8.43 -11.40 -15.91
C SER A 61 7.27 -10.59 -15.31
N ARG A 62 6.09 -10.59 -15.95
CA ARG A 62 4.89 -9.94 -15.42
C ARG A 62 4.41 -10.60 -14.11
N SER A 63 4.45 -11.93 -14.03
CA SER A 63 4.07 -12.70 -12.84
C SER A 63 5.05 -12.43 -11.70
N GLY A 64 6.34 -12.45 -12.01
CA GLY A 64 7.42 -12.13 -11.08
C GLY A 64 8.74 -12.03 -11.83
N ASN A 65 9.64 -11.18 -11.34
CA ASN A 65 11.00 -11.10 -11.87
C ASN A 65 11.99 -10.76 -10.76
N PRO A 66 13.27 -11.15 -10.89
CA PRO A 66 14.24 -11.01 -9.80
C PRO A 66 14.35 -9.57 -9.27
N THR A 67 14.47 -8.59 -10.17
CA THR A 67 14.68 -7.19 -9.79
C THR A 67 13.46 -6.60 -9.05
N ARG A 68 12.23 -6.85 -9.53
CA ARG A 68 11.01 -6.39 -8.87
C ARG A 68 10.81 -7.07 -7.51
N ASN A 69 11.09 -8.37 -7.42
CA ASN A 69 10.95 -9.09 -6.15
C ASN A 69 11.95 -8.59 -5.09
N CYS A 70 13.15 -8.16 -5.47
CA CYS A 70 14.08 -7.49 -4.54
C CYS A 70 13.50 -6.15 -4.03
N LEU A 71 12.93 -5.34 -4.92
CA LEU A 71 12.27 -4.08 -4.55
C LEU A 71 11.09 -4.32 -3.61
N GLU A 72 10.21 -5.25 -3.94
CA GLU A 72 9.03 -5.60 -3.13
C GLU A 72 9.43 -6.08 -1.73
N LYS A 73 10.48 -6.89 -1.60
CA LYS A 73 11.03 -7.28 -0.29
C LYS A 73 11.56 -6.09 0.50
N ALA A 74 12.29 -5.19 -0.15
CA ALA A 74 12.84 -4.00 0.50
C ALA A 74 11.72 -3.09 1.01
N VAL A 75 10.75 -2.74 0.16
CA VAL A 75 9.61 -1.89 0.53
C VAL A 75 8.77 -2.54 1.64
N ALA A 76 8.49 -3.84 1.55
CA ALA A 76 7.78 -4.55 2.61
C ALA A 76 8.50 -4.44 3.95
N ALA A 77 9.83 -4.58 3.98
CA ALA A 77 10.61 -4.41 5.20
C ALA A 77 10.52 -2.98 5.76
N LEU A 78 10.52 -1.96 4.89
CA LEU A 78 10.41 -0.56 5.29
C LEU A 78 9.04 -0.20 5.86
N ASP A 79 7.96 -0.72 5.29
CA ASP A 79 6.59 -0.57 5.81
C ASP A 79 6.33 -1.45 7.06
N GLY A 80 7.31 -2.26 7.51
CA GLY A 80 7.08 -3.28 8.54
C GLY A 80 6.06 -4.35 8.12
N ALA A 81 5.81 -4.48 6.82
CA ALA A 81 4.83 -5.36 6.22
C ALA A 81 5.41 -6.75 5.90
N LYS A 82 4.53 -7.74 5.74
CA LYS A 82 4.91 -9.09 5.27
C LYS A 82 5.15 -9.13 3.77
N TYR A 83 4.44 -8.30 3.01
CA TYR A 83 4.42 -8.31 1.55
C TYR A 83 4.31 -6.88 1.02
N SER A 84 4.83 -6.67 -0.19
CA SER A 84 4.61 -5.46 -1.00
C SER A 84 4.45 -5.90 -2.46
N LEU A 85 3.75 -5.11 -3.25
CA LEU A 85 3.54 -5.34 -4.68
C LEU A 85 3.86 -4.06 -5.44
N ALA A 86 4.74 -4.16 -6.44
CA ALA A 86 5.12 -3.01 -7.25
C ALA A 86 4.25 -2.92 -8.52
N PHE A 87 3.71 -1.73 -8.77
CA PHE A 87 2.85 -1.44 -9.92
C PHE A 87 3.50 -0.41 -10.87
N ALA A 88 2.91 -0.23 -12.05
CA ALA A 88 3.38 0.72 -13.04
C ALA A 88 3.24 2.20 -12.60
N SER A 89 2.32 2.49 -11.68
CA SER A 89 2.10 3.81 -11.09
C SER A 89 1.26 3.71 -9.81
N GLY A 90 1.18 4.79 -9.04
CA GLY A 90 0.25 4.90 -7.91
C GLY A 90 -1.21 4.69 -8.35
N SER A 91 -1.62 5.29 -9.48
CA SER A 91 -2.97 5.06 -10.03
C SER A 91 -3.22 3.60 -10.42
N ALA A 92 -2.22 2.89 -10.95
CA ALA A 92 -2.36 1.46 -11.23
C ALA A 92 -2.53 0.65 -9.93
N ALA A 93 -1.86 1.03 -8.85
CA ALA A 93 -2.07 0.42 -7.53
C ALA A 93 -3.49 0.70 -7.02
N THR A 94 -3.99 1.94 -7.09
CA THR A 94 -5.38 2.31 -6.74
C THR A 94 -6.40 1.48 -7.51
N VAL A 95 -6.22 1.35 -8.83
CA VAL A 95 -7.08 0.54 -9.69
C VAL A 95 -7.05 -0.92 -9.24
N MET A 96 -5.87 -1.50 -9.00
CA MET A 96 -5.75 -2.90 -8.59
C MET A 96 -6.34 -3.19 -7.21
N ILE A 97 -6.21 -2.27 -6.26
CA ILE A 97 -6.88 -2.37 -4.95
C ILE A 97 -8.40 -2.33 -5.13
N THR A 98 -8.90 -1.47 -6.02
CA THR A 98 -10.34 -1.37 -6.30
C THR A 98 -10.89 -2.63 -6.98
N HIS A 99 -10.08 -3.33 -7.78
CA HIS A 99 -10.45 -4.62 -8.38
C HIS A 99 -10.55 -5.79 -7.38
N LEU A 100 -10.24 -5.57 -6.10
CA LEU A 100 -10.58 -6.53 -5.03
C LEU A 100 -12.08 -6.54 -4.73
N LEU A 101 -12.79 -5.47 -5.11
CA LEU A 101 -14.22 -5.29 -4.90
C LEU A 101 -15.03 -5.85 -6.06
N LYS A 102 -16.34 -5.94 -5.87
CA LYS A 102 -17.30 -6.39 -6.88
C LYS A 102 -18.47 -5.41 -7.01
N THR A 103 -19.22 -5.54 -8.10
CA THR A 103 -20.45 -4.78 -8.32
C THR A 103 -21.40 -4.88 -7.12
N GLY A 104 -21.92 -3.73 -6.68
CA GLY A 104 -22.76 -3.59 -5.49
C GLY A 104 -22.00 -3.14 -4.24
N ASP A 105 -20.68 -3.28 -4.21
CA ASP A 105 -19.86 -2.82 -3.08
C ASP A 105 -19.79 -1.29 -3.04
N HIS A 106 -19.52 -0.78 -1.84
CA HIS A 106 -19.43 0.65 -1.54
C HIS A 106 -18.01 1.02 -1.08
N ILE A 107 -17.50 2.12 -1.62
CA ILE A 107 -16.22 2.74 -1.28
C ILE A 107 -16.50 4.07 -0.57
N ILE A 108 -15.89 4.25 0.60
CA ILE A 108 -15.77 5.56 1.25
C ILE A 108 -14.39 6.11 0.94
N CYS A 109 -14.32 7.29 0.33
CA CYS A 109 -13.07 7.98 0.02
C CYS A 109 -13.00 9.27 0.84
N MET A 110 -11.80 9.62 1.34
CA MET A 110 -11.54 10.93 1.93
C MET A 110 -11.94 12.03 0.94
N ASP A 111 -12.55 13.11 1.45
CA ASP A 111 -13.07 14.22 0.64
C ASP A 111 -11.96 15.02 -0.07
N ASP A 112 -10.85 15.21 0.63
CA ASP A 112 -9.62 15.81 0.12
C ASP A 112 -8.58 14.70 -0.13
N VAL A 113 -8.38 14.37 -1.39
CA VAL A 113 -7.43 13.36 -1.88
C VAL A 113 -6.79 13.84 -3.17
N TYR A 114 -5.68 13.22 -3.56
CA TYR A 114 -5.08 13.42 -4.86
C TYR A 114 -6.14 13.44 -5.99
N GLY A 115 -6.11 14.48 -6.84
CA GLY A 115 -7.13 14.68 -7.86
C GLY A 115 -7.29 13.52 -8.85
N GLY A 116 -6.24 12.74 -9.11
CA GLY A 116 -6.32 11.53 -9.92
C GLY A 116 -7.09 10.40 -9.23
N THR A 117 -6.97 10.27 -7.92
CA THR A 117 -7.76 9.33 -7.09
C THR A 117 -9.23 9.71 -7.11
N ASN A 118 -9.54 10.99 -6.90
CA ASN A 118 -10.91 11.50 -7.01
C ASN A 118 -11.50 11.22 -8.40
N THR A 119 -10.76 11.58 -9.46
CA THR A 119 -11.19 11.39 -10.86
C THR A 119 -11.46 9.92 -11.16
N TYR A 120 -10.59 9.01 -10.72
CA TYR A 120 -10.77 7.59 -10.92
C TYR A 120 -12.03 7.07 -10.23
N PHE A 121 -12.24 7.37 -8.94
CA PHE A 121 -13.43 6.90 -8.25
C PHE A 121 -14.72 7.49 -8.81
N SER A 122 -14.74 8.82 -9.05
CA SER A 122 -15.92 9.53 -9.52
C SER A 122 -16.34 9.16 -10.95
N ASN A 123 -15.37 8.98 -11.86
CA ASN A 123 -15.66 8.90 -13.29
C ASN A 123 -15.40 7.53 -13.91
N VAL A 124 -14.71 6.63 -13.21
CA VAL A 124 -14.35 5.31 -13.74
C VAL A 124 -14.90 4.21 -12.87
N ALA A 125 -14.54 4.16 -11.58
CA ALA A 125 -14.96 3.06 -10.69
C ALA A 125 -16.50 3.02 -10.51
N SER A 126 -17.13 4.19 -10.42
CA SER A 126 -18.58 4.36 -10.32
C SER A 126 -19.36 3.70 -11.47
N GLU A 127 -18.79 3.67 -12.67
CA GLU A 127 -19.41 3.09 -13.87
C GLU A 127 -19.40 1.55 -13.86
N PHE A 128 -18.63 0.91 -12.97
CA PHE A 128 -18.58 -0.56 -12.81
C PHE A 128 -19.48 -1.07 -11.68
N GLY A 129 -20.46 -0.25 -11.29
CA GLY A 129 -21.44 -0.60 -10.26
C GLY A 129 -20.88 -0.59 -8.85
N LEU A 130 -19.81 0.16 -8.62
CA LEU A 130 -19.31 0.49 -7.29
C LEU A 130 -19.95 1.80 -6.83
N LYS A 131 -20.50 1.82 -5.62
CA LYS A 131 -21.02 3.05 -5.02
C LYS A 131 -19.86 3.81 -4.39
N ILE A 132 -19.77 5.12 -4.61
CA ILE A 132 -18.72 5.97 -4.04
C ILE A 132 -19.34 7.03 -3.13
N SER A 133 -18.84 7.17 -1.90
CA SER A 133 -19.15 8.31 -1.02
C SER A 133 -17.86 9.03 -0.65
N PHE A 134 -17.81 10.34 -0.87
CA PHE A 134 -16.73 11.19 -0.39
C PHE A 134 -17.08 11.75 1.00
N VAL A 135 -16.22 11.53 1.98
CA VAL A 135 -16.48 11.83 3.40
C VAL A 135 -15.25 12.45 4.03
N ASP A 136 -15.44 13.51 4.84
CA ASP A 136 -14.38 14.07 5.67
C ASP A 136 -14.01 13.09 6.79
N CYS A 137 -13.05 12.22 6.51
CA CYS A 137 -12.56 11.19 7.43
C CYS A 137 -11.70 11.75 8.57
N SER A 138 -11.33 13.05 8.54
CA SER A 138 -10.71 13.70 9.71
C SER A 138 -11.69 13.82 10.88
N GLN A 139 -12.99 13.72 10.60
CA GLN A 139 -14.06 13.66 11.60
C GLN A 139 -14.59 12.22 11.70
N THR A 140 -14.07 11.46 12.65
CA THR A 140 -14.38 10.03 12.84
C THR A 140 -15.87 9.69 12.93
N LYS A 141 -16.69 10.60 13.47
CA LYS A 141 -18.16 10.44 13.51
C LYS A 141 -18.81 10.45 12.13
N LEU A 142 -18.28 11.23 11.19
CA LEU A 142 -18.77 11.26 9.81
C LEU A 142 -18.41 9.97 9.09
N LEU A 143 -17.20 9.46 9.31
CA LEU A 143 -16.79 8.14 8.81
C LEU A 143 -17.72 7.04 9.34
N GLU A 144 -17.93 6.97 10.66
CA GLU A 144 -18.82 5.95 11.28
C GLU A 144 -20.24 6.02 10.72
N ALA A 145 -20.79 7.23 10.54
CA ALA A 145 -22.13 7.42 10.00
C ALA A 145 -22.26 7.06 8.50
N ALA A 146 -21.17 7.09 7.74
CA ALA A 146 -21.15 6.79 6.31
C ALA A 146 -20.99 5.29 6.01
N ILE A 147 -20.58 4.48 6.98
CA ILE A 147 -20.43 3.03 6.81
C ILE A 147 -21.82 2.39 6.64
N THR A 148 -21.96 1.57 5.59
CA THR A 148 -23.16 0.78 5.28
C THR A 148 -22.80 -0.71 5.21
N PRO A 149 -23.79 -1.64 5.18
CA PRO A 149 -23.52 -3.06 5.01
C PRO A 149 -22.75 -3.41 3.72
N GLU A 150 -22.85 -2.56 2.71
CA GLU A 150 -22.17 -2.69 1.41
C GLU A 150 -20.75 -2.13 1.43
N THR A 151 -20.33 -1.39 2.47
CA THR A 151 -18.98 -0.82 2.53
C THR A 151 -17.92 -1.91 2.55
N LYS A 152 -16.95 -1.83 1.62
CA LYS A 152 -15.83 -2.78 1.50
C LYS A 152 -14.46 -2.15 1.43
N LEU A 153 -14.38 -0.86 1.15
CA LEU A 153 -13.14 -0.11 1.13
C LEU A 153 -13.35 1.26 1.75
N VAL A 154 -12.45 1.63 2.66
CA VAL A 154 -12.25 3.00 3.12
C VAL A 154 -10.87 3.44 2.65
N TRP A 155 -10.84 4.47 1.80
CA TRP A 155 -9.61 5.05 1.24
C TRP A 155 -9.33 6.40 1.87
N VAL A 156 -8.21 6.52 2.58
CA VAL A 156 -7.77 7.77 3.21
C VAL A 156 -6.36 8.14 2.74
N GLU A 157 -6.03 9.42 2.83
CA GLU A 157 -4.72 9.99 2.51
C GLU A 157 -4.36 10.97 3.62
N THR A 158 -3.21 10.80 4.28
CA THR A 158 -2.82 11.68 5.41
C THR A 158 -1.31 11.92 5.46
N PRO A 159 -0.85 13.18 5.43
CA PRO A 159 -1.62 14.40 5.18
C PRO A 159 -2.28 14.39 3.79
N THR A 160 -3.48 14.98 3.66
CA THR A 160 -4.18 15.04 2.37
C THR A 160 -3.49 15.95 1.36
N ASN A 161 -3.62 15.65 0.07
CA ASN A 161 -3.18 16.53 -1.02
C ASN A 161 -4.37 17.31 -1.63
N PRO A 162 -4.35 18.66 -1.66
CA PRO A 162 -3.25 19.55 -1.29
C PRO A 162 -3.40 20.19 0.10
N CYS A 163 -4.53 20.02 0.80
CA CYS A 163 -4.85 20.84 1.97
C CYS A 163 -4.16 20.40 3.27
N LEU A 164 -3.45 19.27 3.27
CA LEU A 164 -2.71 18.71 4.40
C LEU A 164 -3.57 18.47 5.64
N LYS A 165 -4.83 18.06 5.45
CA LYS A 165 -5.67 17.58 6.56
C LYS A 165 -5.05 16.31 7.12
N MET A 166 -5.03 16.20 8.44
CA MET A 166 -4.55 15.01 9.14
C MET A 166 -5.72 14.09 9.49
N ILE A 167 -5.53 12.79 9.30
CA ILE A 167 -6.47 11.76 9.72
C ILE A 167 -5.82 10.88 10.79
N ASP A 168 -6.56 10.62 11.85
CA ASP A 168 -6.16 9.65 12.87
C ASP A 168 -6.35 8.23 12.34
N ILE A 169 -5.26 7.64 11.85
CA ILE A 169 -5.28 6.30 11.22
C ILE A 169 -5.74 5.24 12.21
N GLU A 170 -5.30 5.29 13.47
CA GLU A 170 -5.66 4.28 14.48
C GLU A 170 -7.16 4.35 14.81
N ALA A 171 -7.69 5.56 15.00
CA ALA A 171 -9.12 5.75 15.25
C ALA A 171 -9.97 5.31 14.04
N CYS A 172 -9.55 5.64 12.82
CA CYS A 172 -10.20 5.16 11.60
C CYS A 172 -10.15 3.63 11.50
N ALA A 173 -9.01 3.00 11.74
CA ALA A 173 -8.86 1.55 11.72
C ALA A 173 -9.77 0.87 12.74
N HIS A 174 -9.84 1.39 13.97
CA HIS A 174 -10.71 0.85 15.00
C HIS A 174 -12.19 0.92 14.59
N ILE A 175 -12.63 2.05 14.02
CA ILE A 175 -14.01 2.20 13.52
C ILE A 175 -14.24 1.22 12.37
N VAL A 176 -13.43 1.25 11.32
CA VAL A 176 -13.62 0.43 10.13
C VAL A 176 -13.69 -1.06 10.45
N HIS A 177 -12.74 -1.58 11.23
CA HIS A 177 -12.68 -3.01 11.55
C HIS A 177 -13.78 -3.49 12.51
N LYS A 178 -14.42 -2.59 13.26
CA LYS A 178 -15.59 -2.93 14.08
C LYS A 178 -16.81 -3.32 13.23
N HIS A 179 -16.89 -2.84 11.98
CA HIS A 179 -18.02 -3.07 11.09
C HIS A 179 -17.87 -4.30 10.17
N GLY A 180 -16.81 -5.10 10.37
CA GLY A 180 -16.61 -6.39 9.71
C GLY A 180 -15.53 -6.36 8.64
N ASP A 181 -15.78 -7.06 7.54
CA ASP A 181 -14.82 -7.24 6.44
C ASP A 181 -14.78 -6.00 5.54
N ILE A 182 -14.01 -5.00 5.98
CA ILE A 182 -13.78 -3.73 5.30
C ILE A 182 -12.28 -3.46 5.27
N ILE A 183 -11.74 -3.15 4.09
CA ILE A 183 -10.34 -2.78 3.90
C ILE A 183 -10.16 -1.30 4.23
N LEU A 184 -9.19 -0.96 5.07
CA LEU A 184 -8.68 0.40 5.22
C LEU A 184 -7.39 0.56 4.39
N ALA A 185 -7.43 1.41 3.37
CA ALA A 185 -6.27 1.81 2.59
C ALA A 185 -5.82 3.21 3.00
N VAL A 186 -4.52 3.35 3.31
CA VAL A 186 -3.88 4.64 3.62
C VAL A 186 -2.87 4.94 2.50
N ASP A 187 -3.14 5.99 1.73
CA ASP A 187 -2.14 6.52 0.80
C ASP A 187 -1.09 7.29 1.61
N ASN A 188 0.10 6.69 1.72
CA ASN A 188 1.22 7.20 2.52
C ASN A 188 2.24 8.00 1.68
N SER A 189 1.87 8.40 0.45
CA SER A 189 2.81 9.02 -0.51
C SER A 189 3.51 10.27 0.03
N PHE A 190 2.83 11.08 0.85
CA PHE A 190 3.40 12.32 1.40
C PHE A 190 4.40 12.08 2.53
N MET A 191 4.19 11.04 3.35
CA MET A 191 5.02 10.80 4.53
C MET A 191 6.18 9.86 4.25
N SER A 192 6.00 8.89 3.37
CA SER A 192 6.84 7.68 3.26
C SER A 192 6.85 6.84 4.53
N ALA A 193 7.26 5.56 4.40
CA ALA A 193 7.40 4.63 5.51
C ALA A 193 8.42 5.07 6.58
N TYR A 194 9.24 6.09 6.31
CA TYR A 194 10.20 6.59 7.29
C TYR A 194 9.54 7.40 8.41
N PHE A 195 8.43 8.08 8.12
CA PHE A 195 7.79 9.00 9.06
C PHE A 195 6.42 8.53 9.56
N GLN A 196 5.77 7.60 8.87
CA GLN A 196 4.43 7.11 9.22
C GLN A 196 4.24 5.65 8.80
#